data_AF-A0AAN4YX28-F1
#
_entry.id   AF-A0AAN4YX28-F1
#
_cell.length_a   1.000
_cell.length_b   1.000
_cell.length_c   1.000
_cell.angle_alpha   90.00
_cell.angle_beta   90.00
_cell.angle_gamma   90.00
#
_symmetry.space_group_name_H-M   'P 1'
#
loop_
_entity.id
_entity.type
_entity.pdbx_description
1 polymer ?
#
loop_
_entity_poly.entity_id
_entity_poly.type
_entity_poly.pdbx_seq_one_letter_code
_entity_poly.pdbx_strand_id
1 'polypeptide(L)'
;MASTLQSVVSVFANANYFKSALIGVSIAFQTGIANVWKIIQSTWATAVEVLAGLISLIGLWIHGGSGYHTYIIPQVGLTILLLVRQSLGLYIHQKQKVHSGYVLEYLDRSYTIATMALFALGWYHVTAGSLESVGIRENYYNTLSHAVLLVLVMSEGLLLLSFAAGLWPNQRSLTPDYYDSVLLLACGLVMIVVLIVGYHADEDWHFFLGRLEHSSYTLMVLCGAAASLMISKRKGHHTKRNLIPALIIVVLGILFTSHHQEAMLGKKIHEVFGYTMVVAATFRIVEILVIPDWTVKPSTDVHSNLPYVTPMVLYHLHLGI
;
A
#
# COMPACT_ATOMS: atom_id res chain seq x y z
N MET A 1 3.93 24.75 11.84
CA MET A 1 3.07 23.67 12.37
C MET A 1 1.62 24.08 12.47
N ALA A 2 1.25 25.14 13.20
CA ALA A 2 -0.15 25.58 13.29
C ALA A 2 -0.79 25.98 11.94
N SER A 3 -0.05 26.68 11.08
CA SER A 3 -0.48 27.04 9.72
C SER A 3 -0.64 25.84 8.78
N THR A 4 0.23 24.83 8.94
CA THR A 4 0.20 23.56 8.21
C THR A 4 -0.97 22.68 8.66
N LEU A 5 -1.26 22.67 9.97
CA LEU A 5 -2.40 21.95 10.53
C LEU A 5 -3.73 22.61 10.11
N GLN A 6 -3.80 23.95 10.13
CA GLN A 6 -4.95 24.70 9.62
C GLN A 6 -5.17 24.47 8.13
N SER A 7 -4.11 24.43 7.30
CA SER A 7 -4.26 24.13 5.88
C SER A 7 -4.80 22.71 5.68
N VAL A 8 -4.29 21.71 6.42
CA VAL A 8 -4.78 20.32 6.36
C VAL A 8 -6.24 20.22 6.80
N VAL A 9 -6.64 20.88 7.89
CA VAL A 9 -8.04 20.91 8.35
C VAL A 9 -8.95 21.62 7.35
N SER A 10 -8.50 22.70 6.72
CA SER A 10 -9.26 23.40 5.68
C SER A 10 -9.42 22.59 4.38
N VAL A 11 -8.45 21.71 4.06
CA VAL A 11 -8.55 20.75 2.96
C VAL A 11 -9.67 19.74 3.23
N PHE A 12 -9.80 19.24 4.46
CA PHE A 12 -10.93 18.36 4.83
C PHE A 12 -12.29 19.05 4.92
N ALA A 13 -12.36 20.38 4.86
CA ALA A 13 -13.64 21.11 4.84
C ALA A 13 -14.35 21.06 3.46
N ASN A 14 -13.64 20.65 2.41
CA ASN A 14 -14.26 20.36 1.12
C ASN A 14 -14.91 18.97 1.16
N ALA A 15 -16.18 18.89 0.78
CA ALA A 15 -16.93 17.64 0.76
C ALA A 15 -16.24 16.52 -0.05
N ASN A 16 -15.54 16.86 -1.14
CA ASN A 16 -14.86 15.87 -1.98
C ASN A 16 -13.62 15.28 -1.31
N TYR A 17 -12.81 16.11 -0.62
CA TYR A 17 -11.64 15.65 0.12
C TYR A 17 -12.02 14.84 1.36
N PHE A 18 -13.08 15.26 2.06
CA PHE A 18 -13.65 14.51 3.18
C PHE A 18 -14.13 13.13 2.75
N LYS A 19 -14.81 13.04 1.60
CA LYS A 19 -15.28 11.79 1.00
C LYS A 19 -14.14 10.80 0.73
N SER A 20 -13.12 11.22 0.00
CA SER A 20 -11.96 10.36 -0.31
C SER A 20 -11.18 9.95 0.94
N ALA A 21 -11.05 10.84 1.92
CA ALA A 21 -10.39 10.55 3.19
C ALA A 21 -11.16 9.50 4.01
N LEU A 22 -12.48 9.64 4.10
CA LEU A 22 -13.34 8.72 4.84
C LEU A 22 -13.33 7.32 4.22
N ILE A 23 -13.36 7.24 2.88
CA ILE A 23 -13.23 5.98 2.14
C ILE A 23 -11.83 5.38 2.36
N GLY A 24 -10.76 6.16 2.21
CA GLY A 24 -9.38 5.68 2.35
C GLY A 24 -9.06 5.16 3.74
N VAL A 25 -9.46 5.89 4.78
CA VAL A 25 -9.34 5.44 6.17
C VAL A 25 -10.11 4.13 6.36
N SER A 26 -11.35 4.07 5.91
CA SER A 26 -12.19 2.88 6.10
C SER A 26 -11.64 1.64 5.38
N ILE A 27 -11.11 1.79 4.16
CA ILE A 27 -10.44 0.69 3.44
C ILE A 27 -9.19 0.24 4.20
N ALA A 28 -8.35 1.18 4.67
CA ALA A 28 -7.16 0.84 5.45
C ALA A 28 -7.51 0.08 6.75
N PHE A 29 -8.57 0.47 7.44
CA PHE A 29 -9.09 -0.25 8.61
C PHE A 29 -9.59 -1.66 8.24
N GLN A 30 -10.29 -1.79 7.10
CA GLN A 30 -10.83 -3.07 6.61
C GLN A 30 -9.75 -4.07 6.18
N THR A 31 -8.59 -3.60 5.69
CA THR A 31 -7.54 -4.46 5.11
C THR A 31 -6.31 -4.62 6.00
N GLY A 32 -6.02 -3.66 6.87
CA GLY A 32 -4.86 -3.70 7.77
C GLY A 32 -5.22 -4.12 9.18
N ILE A 33 -6.01 -3.29 9.88
CA ILE A 33 -6.27 -3.46 11.32
C ILE A 33 -7.15 -4.68 11.58
N ALA A 34 -8.18 -4.90 10.76
CA ALA A 34 -9.04 -6.07 10.88
C ALA A 34 -8.28 -7.40 10.70
N ASN A 35 -7.37 -7.46 9.72
CA ASN A 35 -6.52 -8.63 9.50
C ASN A 35 -5.56 -8.85 10.68
N VAL A 36 -4.94 -7.78 11.19
CA VAL A 36 -4.10 -7.84 12.40
C VAL A 36 -4.90 -8.36 13.60
N TRP A 37 -6.12 -7.84 13.80
CA TRP A 37 -7.00 -8.19 14.92
C TRP A 37 -7.58 -9.59 14.83
N LYS A 38 -7.88 -10.06 13.62
CA LYS A 38 -8.34 -11.43 13.36
C LYS A 38 -7.24 -12.45 13.65
N ILE A 39 -5.99 -12.10 13.36
CA ILE A 39 -4.85 -12.99 13.64
C ILE A 39 -4.53 -13.05 15.14
N ILE A 40 -4.64 -11.94 15.88
CA ILE A 40 -4.58 -11.95 17.36
C ILE A 40 -5.88 -12.46 18.01
N GLN A 41 -6.83 -12.95 17.22
CA GLN A 41 -8.13 -13.51 17.67
C GLN A 41 -8.94 -12.56 18.55
N SER A 42 -8.85 -11.25 18.30
CA SER A 42 -9.62 -10.25 19.04
C SER A 42 -11.11 -10.39 18.75
N THR A 43 -11.93 -10.38 19.80
CA THR A 43 -13.40 -10.37 19.72
C THR A 43 -13.96 -9.10 19.06
N TRP A 44 -13.16 -8.02 19.01
CA TRP A 44 -13.54 -6.75 18.41
C TRP A 44 -13.32 -6.69 16.90
N ALA A 45 -12.60 -7.65 16.31
CA ALA A 45 -12.26 -7.65 14.90
C ALA A 45 -13.51 -7.52 14.01
N THR A 46 -14.54 -8.32 14.28
CA THR A 46 -15.81 -8.28 13.52
C THR A 46 -16.55 -6.96 13.70
N ALA A 47 -16.58 -6.40 14.91
CA ALA A 47 -17.24 -5.12 15.17
C ALA A 47 -16.58 -3.96 14.41
N VAL A 48 -15.24 -3.94 14.38
CA VAL A 48 -14.48 -2.92 13.63
C VAL A 48 -14.61 -3.12 12.12
N GLU A 49 -14.63 -4.36 11.62
CA GLU A 49 -14.91 -4.62 10.20
C GLU A 49 -16.28 -4.08 9.79
N VAL A 50 -17.33 -4.36 10.57
CA VAL A 50 -18.69 -3.88 10.28
C VAL A 50 -18.75 -2.35 10.32
N LEU A 51 -18.14 -1.73 11.35
CA LEU A 51 -18.11 -0.27 11.45
C LEU A 51 -17.38 0.35 10.26
N ALA A 52 -16.21 -0.18 9.89
CA ALA A 52 -15.47 0.29 8.72
C ALA A 52 -16.23 0.06 7.42
N GLY A 53 -17.01 -1.02 7.31
CA GLY A 53 -17.94 -1.26 6.19
C GLY A 53 -19.02 -0.18 6.08
N LEU A 54 -19.65 0.18 7.21
CA LEU A 54 -20.67 1.23 7.26
C LEU A 54 -20.11 2.60 6.90
N ILE A 55 -18.95 2.95 7.46
CA ILE A 55 -18.27 4.22 7.15
C ILE A 55 -17.90 4.26 5.66
N SER A 56 -17.37 3.18 5.08
CA SER A 56 -17.11 3.10 3.64
C SER A 56 -18.36 3.31 2.79
N LEU A 57 -19.50 2.69 3.13
CA LEU A 57 -20.76 2.85 2.40
C LEU A 57 -21.27 4.29 2.44
N ILE A 58 -21.23 4.91 3.62
CA ILE A 58 -21.57 6.32 3.79
C ILE A 58 -20.61 7.18 2.96
N GLY A 59 -19.32 6.90 3.02
CA GLY A 59 -18.30 7.61 2.24
C GLY A 59 -18.54 7.52 0.74
N LEU A 60 -18.88 6.35 0.20
CA LEU A 60 -19.11 6.20 -1.25
C LEU A 60 -20.30 7.04 -1.74
N TRP A 61 -21.33 7.22 -0.91
CA TRP A 61 -22.62 7.78 -1.34
C TRP A 61 -23.03 9.09 -0.66
N ILE A 62 -22.21 9.65 0.23
CA ILE A 62 -22.37 11.05 0.67
C ILE A 62 -22.29 11.98 -0.54
N HIS A 63 -23.16 12.99 -0.53
CA HIS A 63 -23.36 13.95 -1.61
C HIS A 63 -22.05 14.66 -1.99
N GLY A 64 -21.80 14.86 -3.30
CA GLY A 64 -20.55 15.43 -3.83
C GLY A 64 -19.60 14.36 -4.37
N GLY A 65 -19.88 13.84 -5.58
CA GLY A 65 -19.03 12.87 -6.26
C GLY A 65 -19.00 13.13 -7.76
N SER A 66 -17.98 12.58 -8.41
CA SER A 66 -17.78 12.71 -9.84
C SER A 66 -18.85 12.01 -10.68
N GLY A 67 -19.19 12.61 -11.81
CA GLY A 67 -19.91 11.94 -12.89
C GLY A 67 -19.01 11.14 -13.84
N TYR A 68 -17.69 11.23 -13.71
CA TYR A 68 -16.75 10.61 -14.65
C TYR A 68 -16.73 9.08 -14.52
N HIS A 69 -16.65 8.39 -15.66
CA HIS A 69 -16.58 6.92 -15.74
C HIS A 69 -15.41 6.33 -14.95
N THR A 70 -14.27 7.03 -14.93
CA THR A 70 -13.06 6.64 -14.18
C THR A 70 -13.26 6.65 -12.67
N TYR A 71 -14.32 7.28 -12.17
CA TYR A 71 -14.66 7.36 -10.75
C TYR A 71 -15.95 6.58 -10.44
N ILE A 72 -17.04 6.81 -11.19
CA ILE A 72 -18.37 6.25 -10.88
C ILE A 72 -18.43 4.73 -11.09
N ILE A 73 -17.73 4.18 -12.09
CA ILE A 73 -17.71 2.73 -12.34
C ILE A 73 -17.02 2.00 -11.16
N PRO A 74 -15.80 2.40 -10.72
CA PRO A 74 -15.20 1.89 -9.49
C PRO A 74 -16.05 2.13 -8.25
N GLN A 75 -16.77 3.25 -8.13
CA GLN A 75 -17.64 3.53 -6.98
C GLN A 75 -18.76 2.47 -6.84
N VAL A 76 -19.43 2.14 -7.95
CA VAL A 76 -20.47 1.11 -7.99
C VAL A 76 -19.85 -0.26 -7.73
N GLY A 77 -18.73 -0.58 -8.37
CA GLY A 77 -18.00 -1.84 -8.15
C GLY A 77 -17.59 -2.04 -6.70
N LEU A 78 -17.08 -0.99 -6.04
CA LEU A 78 -16.74 -1.00 -4.62
C LEU A 78 -17.94 -1.23 -3.72
N THR A 79 -19.07 -0.62 -4.05
CA THR A 79 -20.32 -0.80 -3.28
C THR A 79 -20.75 -2.26 -3.31
N ILE A 80 -20.78 -2.87 -4.50
CA ILE A 80 -21.11 -4.29 -4.66
C ILE A 80 -20.12 -5.16 -3.89
N LEU A 81 -18.82 -4.88 -4.04
CA LEU A 81 -17.76 -5.67 -3.42
C LEU A 81 -17.79 -5.59 -1.88
N LEU A 82 -18.05 -4.40 -1.33
CA LEU A 82 -18.26 -4.20 0.12
C LEU A 82 -19.41 -5.06 0.63
N LEU A 83 -20.56 -5.03 -0.05
CA LEU A 83 -21.75 -5.80 0.37
C LEU A 83 -21.48 -7.30 0.31
N VAL A 84 -20.85 -7.80 -0.77
CA VAL A 84 -20.49 -9.22 -0.91
C VAL A 84 -19.48 -9.63 0.16
N ARG A 85 -18.39 -8.88 0.33
CA ARG A 85 -17.33 -9.18 1.31
C ARG A 85 -17.86 -9.18 2.75
N GLN A 86 -18.68 -8.19 3.11
CA GLN A 86 -19.25 -8.11 4.45
C GLN A 86 -20.23 -9.25 4.74
N SER A 87 -21.03 -9.63 3.74
CA SER A 87 -21.95 -10.76 3.85
C SER A 87 -21.21 -12.09 4.03
N LEU A 88 -20.13 -12.32 3.26
CA LEU A 88 -19.26 -13.47 3.40
C LEU A 88 -18.61 -13.53 4.79
N GLY A 89 -18.08 -12.40 5.27
CA GLY A 89 -17.43 -12.33 6.59
C GLY A 89 -18.38 -12.67 7.74
N LEU A 90 -19.59 -12.11 7.73
CA LEU A 90 -20.62 -12.40 8.73
C LEU A 90 -21.05 -13.87 8.66
N TYR A 91 -21.25 -14.42 7.47
CA TYR A 91 -21.65 -15.81 7.28
C TYR A 91 -20.59 -16.78 7.83
N ILE A 92 -19.31 -16.58 7.47
CA ILE A 92 -18.20 -17.41 7.94
C ILE A 92 -18.13 -17.37 9.47
N HIS A 93 -18.22 -16.18 10.08
CA HIS A 93 -18.12 -16.03 11.54
C HIS A 93 -19.28 -16.71 12.29
N GLN A 94 -20.51 -16.62 11.77
CA GLN A 94 -21.68 -17.22 12.43
C GLN A 94 -21.78 -18.74 12.27
N LYS A 95 -21.21 -19.32 11.19
CA LYS A 95 -21.44 -20.72 10.81
C LYS A 95 -20.23 -21.63 10.91
N GLN A 96 -19.11 -21.18 11.50
CA GLN A 96 -17.90 -21.98 11.75
C GLN A 96 -18.15 -23.34 12.46
N LYS A 97 -19.33 -23.59 13.02
CA LYS A 97 -19.68 -24.85 13.71
C LYS A 97 -20.53 -25.85 12.92
N VAL A 98 -20.99 -25.56 11.69
CA VAL A 98 -22.15 -26.29 11.10
C VAL A 98 -21.94 -26.83 9.67
N HIS A 99 -20.79 -26.68 9.02
CA HIS A 99 -20.67 -27.03 7.58
C HIS A 99 -19.50 -27.96 7.20
N SER A 100 -19.67 -28.64 6.06
CA SER A 100 -18.65 -29.43 5.38
C SER A 100 -17.39 -28.60 5.12
N GLY A 101 -16.21 -29.15 5.42
CA GLY A 101 -14.93 -28.46 5.28
C GLY A 101 -14.66 -27.91 3.88
N TYR A 102 -15.18 -28.57 2.83
CA TYR A 102 -15.04 -28.11 1.45
C TYR A 102 -15.73 -26.76 1.19
N VAL A 103 -16.96 -26.57 1.71
CA VAL A 103 -17.70 -25.31 1.51
C VAL A 103 -17.00 -24.16 2.22
N LEU A 104 -16.42 -24.42 3.40
CA LEU A 104 -15.68 -23.41 4.15
C LEU A 104 -14.42 -22.94 3.40
N GLU A 105 -13.70 -23.85 2.74
CA GLU A 105 -12.52 -23.51 1.93
C GLU A 105 -12.86 -22.57 0.76
N TYR A 106 -13.93 -22.86 0.01
CA TYR A 106 -14.37 -21.99 -1.09
C TYR A 106 -14.82 -20.61 -0.59
N LEU A 107 -15.51 -20.56 0.55
CA LEU A 107 -15.95 -19.31 1.15
C LEU A 107 -14.77 -18.47 1.64
N ASP A 108 -13.79 -19.09 2.30
CA ASP A 108 -12.58 -18.41 2.79
C ASP A 108 -11.73 -17.87 1.63
N ARG A 109 -11.57 -18.66 0.56
CA ARG A 109 -10.91 -18.21 -0.67
C ARG A 109 -11.64 -17.05 -1.32
N SER A 110 -12.96 -17.10 -1.39
CA SER A 110 -13.80 -16.02 -1.94
C SER A 110 -13.71 -14.75 -1.10
N TYR A 111 -13.73 -14.87 0.23
CA TYR A 111 -13.55 -13.76 1.16
C TYR A 111 -12.17 -13.11 1.00
N THR A 112 -11.12 -13.92 0.84
CA THR A 112 -9.76 -13.44 0.62
C THR A 112 -9.64 -12.68 -0.70
N ILE A 113 -10.18 -13.24 -1.80
CA ILE A 113 -10.19 -12.56 -3.10
C ILE A 113 -10.97 -11.24 -3.02
N ALA A 114 -12.14 -11.24 -2.38
CA ALA A 114 -12.94 -10.03 -2.22
C ALA A 114 -12.21 -8.96 -1.40
N THR A 115 -11.47 -9.36 -0.36
CA THR A 115 -10.65 -8.46 0.47
C THR A 115 -9.50 -7.85 -0.32
N MET A 116 -8.80 -8.64 -1.14
CA MET A 116 -7.73 -8.13 -2.01
C MET A 116 -8.26 -7.19 -3.09
N ALA A 117 -9.41 -7.53 -3.71
CA ALA A 117 -10.06 -6.68 -4.69
C ALA A 117 -10.53 -5.35 -4.06
N LEU A 118 -11.02 -5.39 -2.81
CA LEU A 118 -11.45 -4.21 -2.07
C LEU A 118 -10.29 -3.28 -1.78
N PHE A 119 -9.15 -3.85 -1.38
CA PHE A 119 -7.91 -3.12 -1.21
C PHE A 119 -7.49 -2.42 -2.51
N ALA A 120 -7.36 -3.16 -3.60
CA ALA A 120 -6.88 -2.62 -4.88
C ALA A 120 -7.83 -1.57 -5.48
N LEU A 121 -9.12 -1.91 -5.62
CA LEU A 121 -10.11 -1.01 -6.21
C LEU A 121 -10.39 0.19 -5.31
N GLY A 122 -10.27 0.00 -3.99
CA GLY A 122 -10.48 1.04 -2.99
C GLY A 122 -9.43 2.15 -3.11
N TRP A 123 -8.14 1.77 -3.12
CA TRP A 123 -7.06 2.73 -3.31
C TRP A 123 -7.06 3.38 -4.70
N TYR A 124 -7.50 2.64 -5.73
CA TYR A 124 -7.77 3.24 -7.04
C TYR A 124 -8.83 4.34 -6.95
N HIS A 125 -9.98 4.06 -6.31
CA HIS A 125 -11.07 5.03 -6.20
C HIS A 125 -10.70 6.26 -5.37
N VAL A 126 -9.98 6.07 -4.25
CA VAL A 126 -9.43 7.18 -3.45
C VAL A 126 -8.51 8.05 -4.31
N THR A 127 -7.66 7.44 -5.13
CA THR A 127 -6.77 8.16 -6.05
C THR A 127 -7.56 8.93 -7.10
N ALA A 128 -8.54 8.28 -7.74
CA ALA A 128 -9.39 8.89 -8.75
C ALA A 128 -10.09 10.15 -8.21
N GLY A 129 -10.71 10.05 -7.02
CA GLY A 129 -11.34 11.21 -6.38
C GLY A 129 -10.33 12.30 -5.95
N SER A 130 -9.13 11.90 -5.52
CA SER A 130 -8.07 12.85 -5.11
C SER A 130 -7.51 13.63 -6.30
N LEU A 131 -7.29 12.98 -7.45
CA LEU A 131 -6.84 13.67 -8.67
C LEU A 131 -7.91 14.56 -9.25
N GLU A 132 -9.17 14.13 -9.22
CA GLU A 132 -10.28 14.94 -9.68
C GLU A 132 -10.47 16.20 -8.85
N SER A 133 -10.38 16.09 -7.53
CA SER A 133 -10.56 17.24 -6.62
C SER A 133 -9.49 18.33 -6.80
N VAL A 134 -8.33 17.99 -7.38
CA VAL A 134 -7.29 18.97 -7.78
C VAL A 134 -7.35 19.36 -9.25
N GLY A 135 -8.38 18.94 -9.98
CA GLY A 135 -8.59 19.30 -11.38
C GLY A 135 -7.66 18.59 -12.37
N ILE A 136 -6.95 17.55 -11.94
CA ILE A 136 -6.15 16.69 -12.82
C ILE A 136 -7.13 15.74 -13.53
N ARG A 137 -7.76 16.26 -14.57
CA ARG A 137 -8.90 15.67 -15.31
C ARG A 137 -8.49 14.53 -16.24
N GLU A 138 -9.40 13.56 -16.34
CA GLU A 138 -9.71 12.70 -17.50
C GLU A 138 -8.61 11.85 -18.16
N ASN A 139 -7.35 11.95 -17.75
CA ASN A 139 -6.35 11.02 -18.24
C ASN A 139 -6.42 9.73 -17.40
N TYR A 140 -7.19 8.76 -17.88
CA TYR A 140 -7.30 7.41 -17.29
C TYR A 140 -5.95 6.85 -16.89
N TYR A 141 -4.92 7.05 -17.71
CA TYR A 141 -3.58 6.54 -17.48
C TYR A 141 -2.83 7.31 -16.39
N ASN A 142 -3.10 8.61 -16.24
CA ASN A 142 -2.57 9.37 -15.11
C ASN A 142 -3.17 8.88 -13.79
N THR A 143 -4.49 8.68 -13.75
CA THR A 143 -5.17 8.08 -12.59
C THR A 143 -4.65 6.68 -12.30
N LEU A 144 -4.50 5.86 -13.33
CA LEU A 144 -4.01 4.49 -13.20
C LEU A 144 -2.57 4.46 -12.69
N SER A 145 -1.67 5.32 -13.19
CA SER A 145 -0.28 5.39 -12.72
C SER A 145 -0.18 5.72 -11.23
N HIS A 146 -0.92 6.73 -10.78
CA HIS A 146 -0.95 7.14 -9.38
C HIS A 146 -1.61 6.06 -8.51
N ALA A 147 -2.68 5.44 -8.99
CA ALA A 147 -3.41 4.40 -8.25
C ALA A 147 -2.57 3.14 -8.08
N VAL A 148 -1.89 2.69 -9.12
CA VAL A 148 -0.96 1.55 -9.06
C VAL A 148 0.15 1.83 -8.07
N LEU A 149 0.78 3.00 -8.16
CA LEU A 149 1.84 3.39 -7.23
C LEU A 149 1.31 3.38 -5.78
N LEU A 150 0.13 3.95 -5.54
CA LEU A 150 -0.47 4.00 -4.21
C LEU A 150 -0.83 2.60 -3.68
N VAL A 151 -1.40 1.72 -4.50
CA VAL A 151 -1.70 0.32 -4.14
C VAL A 151 -0.44 -0.43 -3.73
N LEU A 152 0.66 -0.23 -4.45
CA LEU A 152 1.93 -0.87 -4.14
C LEU A 152 2.52 -0.35 -2.83
N VAL A 153 2.53 0.98 -2.63
CA VAL A 153 2.97 1.60 -1.38
C VAL A 153 2.14 1.12 -0.18
N MET A 154 0.83 1.01 -0.35
CA MET A 154 -0.05 0.51 0.70
C MET A 154 0.16 -0.99 0.95
N SER A 155 0.49 -1.76 -0.09
CA SER A 155 0.83 -3.19 0.04
C SER A 155 2.11 -3.36 0.85
N GLU A 156 3.11 -2.51 0.60
CA GLU A 156 4.33 -2.45 1.39
C GLU A 156 4.01 -2.13 2.86
N GLY A 157 3.25 -1.07 3.11
CA GLY A 157 2.84 -0.70 4.47
C GLY A 157 2.14 -1.84 5.22
N LEU A 158 1.24 -2.57 4.54
CA LEU A 158 0.59 -3.76 5.10
C LEU A 158 1.57 -4.90 5.38
N LEU A 159 2.51 -5.15 4.47
CA LEU A 159 3.54 -6.16 4.61
C LEU A 159 4.44 -5.83 5.81
N LEU A 160 4.92 -4.60 5.93
CA LEU A 160 5.69 -4.10 7.07
C LEU A 160 4.93 -4.22 8.38
N LEU A 161 3.66 -3.81 8.41
CA LEU A 161 2.82 -3.91 9.60
C LEU A 161 2.59 -5.38 10.00
N SER A 162 2.43 -6.27 9.02
CA SER A 162 2.28 -7.70 9.25
C SER A 162 3.56 -8.32 9.81
N PHE A 163 4.74 -7.89 9.34
CA PHE A 163 6.03 -8.26 9.92
C PHE A 163 6.17 -7.76 11.35
N ALA A 164 5.90 -6.47 11.57
CA ALA A 164 5.96 -5.80 12.86
C ALA A 164 5.04 -6.45 13.92
N ALA A 165 3.86 -6.90 13.51
CA ALA A 165 2.90 -7.57 14.38
C ALA A 165 3.19 -9.08 14.57
N GLY A 166 4.26 -9.62 13.97
CA GLY A 166 4.60 -11.05 14.05
C GLY A 166 3.60 -11.96 13.34
N LEU A 167 2.79 -11.41 12.44
CA LEU A 167 1.68 -12.11 11.78
C LEU A 167 2.06 -12.69 10.43
N TRP A 168 3.31 -12.51 10.01
CA TRP A 168 3.77 -12.99 8.72
C TRP A 168 3.69 -14.52 8.68
N PRO A 169 2.82 -15.12 7.84
CA PRO A 169 2.45 -16.53 7.98
C PRO A 169 3.53 -17.53 7.55
N ASN A 170 4.72 -17.08 7.17
CA ASN A 170 5.70 -17.96 6.54
C ASN A 170 7.07 -17.87 7.20
N GLN A 171 7.44 -19.00 7.82
CA GLN A 171 8.82 -19.45 8.08
C GLN A 171 9.60 -19.72 6.78
N ARG A 172 9.27 -19.02 5.69
CA ARG A 172 10.09 -19.06 4.50
C ARG A 172 11.34 -18.25 4.83
N SER A 173 12.46 -18.79 4.43
CA SER A 173 13.78 -18.24 4.67
C SER A 173 14.09 -16.97 3.87
N LEU A 174 13.05 -16.18 3.56
CA LEU A 174 13.09 -14.94 2.82
C LEU A 174 13.11 -13.75 3.80
N THR A 175 13.89 -12.75 3.46
CA THR A 175 14.12 -11.53 4.23
C THR A 175 13.11 -10.44 3.86
N PRO A 176 12.80 -9.48 4.75
CA PRO A 176 11.93 -8.36 4.40
C PRO A 176 12.39 -7.62 3.14
N ASP A 177 13.68 -7.31 3.03
CA ASP A 177 14.28 -6.67 1.85
C ASP A 177 14.13 -7.48 0.54
N TYR A 178 13.99 -8.80 0.63
CA TYR A 178 13.65 -9.61 -0.55
C TYR A 178 12.24 -9.29 -1.04
N TYR A 179 11.27 -9.14 -0.13
CA TYR A 179 9.91 -8.72 -0.47
C TYR A 179 9.87 -7.28 -0.99
N ASP A 180 10.58 -6.35 -0.33
CA ASP A 180 10.75 -4.97 -0.81
C ASP A 180 11.26 -4.98 -2.28
N SER A 181 12.21 -5.88 -2.60
CA SER A 181 12.76 -6.03 -3.95
C SER A 181 11.77 -6.63 -4.97
N VAL A 182 10.97 -7.62 -4.57
CA VAL A 182 9.90 -8.17 -5.42
C VAL A 182 8.86 -7.10 -5.73
N LEU A 183 8.48 -6.31 -4.72
CA LEU A 183 7.50 -5.25 -4.87
C LEU A 183 8.03 -4.13 -5.78
N LEU A 184 9.28 -3.72 -5.61
CA LEU A 184 9.95 -2.77 -6.49
C LEU A 184 10.03 -3.27 -7.93
N LEU A 185 10.35 -4.55 -8.14
CA LEU A 185 10.37 -5.14 -9.47
C LEU A 185 8.97 -5.13 -10.11
N ALA A 186 7.95 -5.54 -9.36
CA ALA A 186 6.57 -5.51 -9.82
C ALA A 186 6.12 -4.07 -10.15
N CYS A 187 6.48 -3.10 -9.30
CA CYS A 187 6.24 -1.68 -9.53
C CYS A 187 6.86 -1.20 -10.85
N GLY A 188 8.14 -1.52 -11.07
CA GLY A 188 8.84 -1.15 -12.29
C GLY A 188 8.21 -1.77 -13.54
N LEU A 189 7.77 -3.02 -13.48
CA LEU A 189 7.12 -3.71 -14.60
C LEU A 189 5.78 -3.06 -14.95
N VAL A 190 4.93 -2.78 -13.95
CA VAL A 190 3.65 -2.11 -14.20
C VAL A 190 3.88 -0.68 -14.68
N MET A 191 4.88 0.03 -14.13
CA MET A 191 5.19 1.39 -14.56
C MET A 191 5.69 1.44 -16.01
N ILE A 192 6.48 0.46 -16.47
CA ILE A 192 6.81 0.31 -17.90
C ILE A 192 5.54 0.18 -18.74
N VAL A 193 4.61 -0.68 -18.34
CA VAL A 193 3.35 -0.85 -19.09
C VAL A 193 2.57 0.45 -19.13
N VAL A 194 2.49 1.18 -18.01
CA VAL A 194 1.79 2.47 -17.97
C VAL A 194 2.51 3.55 -18.80
N LEU A 195 3.85 3.55 -18.83
CA LEU A 195 4.63 4.45 -19.70
C LEU A 195 4.40 4.17 -21.18
N ILE A 196 4.32 2.89 -21.57
CA ILE A 196 4.17 2.46 -22.97
C ILE A 196 2.71 2.59 -23.43
N VAL A 197 1.77 2.02 -22.66
CA VAL A 197 0.35 1.95 -23.03
C VAL A 197 -0.37 3.26 -22.74
N GLY A 198 0.06 3.97 -21.70
CA GLY A 198 -0.72 5.08 -21.17
C GLY A 198 -0.72 6.35 -21.98
N TYR A 199 0.07 6.40 -23.04
CA TYR A 199 0.29 7.66 -23.74
C TYR A 199 0.51 7.53 -25.25
N HIS A 200 0.19 6.37 -25.85
CA HIS A 200 0.30 6.16 -27.30
C HIS A 200 -0.90 5.39 -27.88
N ALA A 201 -1.84 6.16 -28.43
CA ALA A 201 -2.54 5.78 -29.66
C ALA A 201 -2.19 6.73 -30.83
N ASP A 202 -1.78 7.99 -30.57
CA ASP A 202 -1.84 9.04 -31.61
C ASP A 202 -0.60 9.96 -31.81
N GLU A 203 0.54 9.82 -31.08
CA GLU A 203 1.71 10.74 -31.24
C GLU A 203 3.09 10.07 -31.44
N ASP A 204 4.06 10.80 -32.00
CA ASP A 204 5.41 10.32 -32.37
C ASP A 204 6.33 9.96 -31.18
N TRP A 205 7.39 9.18 -31.46
CA TRP A 205 8.45 8.76 -30.52
C TRP A 205 9.16 9.89 -29.75
N HIS A 206 9.05 11.15 -30.22
CA HIS A 206 9.54 12.35 -29.53
C HIS A 206 8.98 12.49 -28.11
N PHE A 207 7.81 11.91 -27.85
CA PHE A 207 7.18 11.87 -26.54
C PHE A 207 7.97 11.07 -25.48
N PHE A 208 8.63 9.98 -25.88
CA PHE A 208 9.45 9.17 -24.97
C PHE A 208 10.73 9.92 -24.57
N LEU A 209 11.25 10.77 -25.45
CA LEU A 209 12.40 11.67 -25.22
C LEU A 209 12.03 12.88 -24.34
N GLY A 210 10.78 13.34 -24.39
CA GLY A 210 10.29 14.43 -23.54
C GLY A 210 10.19 14.07 -22.05
N ARG A 211 10.26 12.78 -21.69
CA ARG A 211 10.08 12.29 -20.32
C ARG A 211 11.18 11.32 -19.87
N LEU A 212 12.42 11.65 -20.23
CA LEU A 212 13.61 10.92 -19.80
C LEU A 212 13.68 10.70 -18.28
N GLU A 213 13.18 11.64 -17.48
CA GLU A 213 13.10 11.50 -16.02
C GLU A 213 12.32 10.23 -15.60
N HIS A 214 11.04 10.12 -15.96
CA HIS A 214 10.19 8.98 -15.57
C HIS A 214 10.69 7.65 -16.13
N SER A 215 11.17 7.65 -17.38
CA SER A 215 11.77 6.47 -18.01
C SER A 215 13.06 6.05 -17.30
N SER A 216 13.91 7.01 -16.92
CA SER A 216 15.17 6.73 -16.21
C SER A 216 14.93 6.17 -14.80
N TYR A 217 13.95 6.69 -14.07
CA TYR A 217 13.61 6.20 -12.73
C TYR A 217 13.03 4.79 -12.80
N THR A 218 12.18 4.54 -13.79
CA THR A 218 11.59 3.21 -14.01
C THR A 218 12.67 2.18 -14.33
N LEU A 219 13.62 2.52 -15.20
CA LEU A 219 14.75 1.65 -15.53
C LEU A 219 15.66 1.41 -14.31
N MET A 220 15.98 2.46 -13.55
CA MET A 220 16.77 2.35 -12.32
C MET A 220 16.11 1.40 -11.32
N VAL A 221 14.80 1.54 -11.07
CA VAL A 221 14.04 0.69 -10.15
C VAL A 221 14.05 -0.77 -10.64
N LEU A 222 13.82 -1.02 -11.92
CA LEU A 222 13.82 -2.37 -12.49
C LEU A 222 15.18 -3.05 -12.39
N CYS A 223 16.23 -2.41 -12.88
CA CYS A 223 17.58 -2.95 -12.86
C CYS A 223 18.06 -3.15 -11.42
N GLY A 224 17.80 -2.16 -10.55
CA GLY A 224 18.16 -2.22 -9.13
C GLY A 224 17.42 -3.33 -8.38
N ALA A 225 16.12 -3.48 -8.61
CA ALA A 225 15.32 -4.53 -7.99
C ALA A 225 15.72 -5.94 -8.48
N ALA A 226 15.97 -6.09 -9.78
CA ALA A 226 16.47 -7.34 -10.35
C ALA A 226 17.85 -7.71 -9.76
N ALA A 227 18.78 -6.75 -9.71
CA ALA A 227 20.09 -6.94 -9.10
C ALA A 227 19.98 -7.28 -7.60
N SER A 228 19.07 -6.64 -6.88
CA SER A 228 18.78 -6.94 -5.48
C SER A 228 18.35 -8.39 -5.30
N LEU A 229 17.37 -8.86 -6.09
CA LEU A 229 16.90 -10.25 -6.03
C LEU A 229 18.00 -11.26 -6.36
N MET A 230 18.93 -10.92 -7.26
CA MET A 230 20.07 -11.77 -7.59
C MET A 230 21.04 -11.88 -6.41
N ILE A 231 21.35 -10.77 -5.74
CA ILE A 231 22.30 -10.72 -4.62
C ILE A 231 21.70 -11.30 -3.33
N SER A 232 20.38 -11.16 -3.14
CA SER A 232 19.68 -11.74 -2.00
C SER A 232 19.65 -13.27 -2.04
N LYS A 233 19.95 -13.95 -3.16
CA LYS A 233 19.95 -15.42 -3.24
C LYS A 233 21.15 -16.04 -2.50
N ARG A 234 20.89 -16.93 -1.53
CA ARG A 234 21.89 -17.80 -0.88
C ARG A 234 21.62 -19.28 -1.19
N LYS A 235 22.64 -20.13 -1.08
CA LYS A 235 22.48 -21.60 -1.12
C LYS A 235 21.57 -22.07 0.04
N GLY A 236 20.66 -22.99 -0.23
CA GLY A 236 19.79 -23.63 0.78
C GLY A 236 18.44 -22.94 1.03
N HIS A 237 17.81 -22.34 0.02
CA HIS A 237 16.52 -21.61 0.13
C HIS A 237 16.51 -20.35 1.02
N HIS A 238 17.62 -19.97 1.66
CA HIS A 238 17.71 -18.74 2.46
C HIS A 238 18.04 -17.50 1.60
N THR A 239 17.54 -16.34 1.98
CA THR A 239 18.00 -15.05 1.44
C THR A 239 18.91 -14.32 2.42
N LYS A 240 19.82 -13.52 1.87
CA LYS A 240 20.69 -12.61 2.62
C LYS A 240 20.05 -11.22 2.65
N ARG A 241 20.14 -10.53 3.81
CA ARG A 241 19.73 -9.12 3.93
C ARG A 241 20.51 -8.26 2.92
N ASN A 242 19.82 -7.30 2.32
CA ASN A 242 20.40 -6.41 1.31
C ASN A 242 19.88 -4.96 1.43
N LEU A 243 20.77 -3.99 1.25
CA LEU A 243 20.47 -2.55 1.33
C LEU A 243 19.92 -1.96 0.03
N ILE A 244 20.12 -2.62 -1.12
CA ILE A 244 19.71 -2.10 -2.44
C ILE A 244 18.26 -1.61 -2.48
N PRO A 245 17.23 -2.34 -2.01
CA PRO A 245 15.85 -1.86 -2.10
C PRO A 245 15.65 -0.56 -1.30
N ALA A 246 16.24 -0.45 -0.12
CA ALA A 246 16.17 0.77 0.67
C ALA A 246 16.89 1.95 -0.01
N LEU A 247 18.06 1.71 -0.63
CA LEU A 247 18.77 2.73 -1.40
C LEU A 247 17.97 3.23 -2.60
N ILE A 248 17.28 2.32 -3.32
CA ILE A 248 16.35 2.69 -4.41
C ILE A 248 15.26 3.62 -3.87
N ILE A 249 14.65 3.29 -2.72
CA ILE A 249 13.61 4.12 -2.11
C ILE A 249 14.15 5.48 -1.65
N VAL A 250 15.38 5.57 -1.13
CA VAL A 250 16.01 6.86 -0.79
C VAL A 250 16.13 7.74 -2.03
N VAL A 251 16.68 7.19 -3.13
CA VAL A 251 16.83 7.95 -4.39
C VAL A 251 15.47 8.38 -4.91
N LEU A 252 14.50 7.46 -4.95
CA LEU A 252 13.14 7.77 -5.40
C LEU A 252 12.49 8.83 -4.50
N GLY A 253 12.67 8.75 -3.19
CA GLY A 253 12.18 9.75 -2.24
C GLY A 253 12.75 11.13 -2.52
N ILE A 254 14.06 11.25 -2.76
CA ILE A 254 14.70 12.52 -3.16
C ILE A 254 14.08 13.05 -4.46
N LEU A 255 13.90 12.20 -5.47
CA LEU A 255 13.29 12.59 -6.74
C LEU A 255 11.85 13.08 -6.56
N PHE A 256 11.06 12.43 -5.71
CA PHE A 256 9.71 12.84 -5.36
C PHE A 256 9.69 14.19 -4.63
N THR A 257 10.68 14.52 -3.80
CA THR A 257 10.77 15.85 -3.15
C THR A 257 10.94 16.99 -4.16
N SER A 258 11.60 16.73 -5.27
CA SER A 258 11.82 17.71 -6.35
C SER A 258 10.86 17.58 -7.53
N HIS A 259 9.92 16.64 -7.48
CA HIS A 259 9.09 16.30 -8.63
C HIS A 259 8.15 17.46 -9.00
N HIS A 260 8.19 17.87 -10.28
CA HIS A 260 7.37 18.97 -10.77
C HIS A 260 5.92 18.50 -10.99
N GLN A 261 4.97 19.27 -10.47
CA GLN A 261 3.54 19.03 -10.63
C GLN A 261 2.84 20.37 -10.86
N GLU A 262 1.90 20.41 -11.82
CA GLU A 262 1.13 21.61 -12.17
C GLU A 262 0.24 22.07 -11.00
N ALA A 263 -0.39 21.12 -10.32
CA ALA A 263 -1.23 21.42 -9.16
C ALA A 263 -0.38 21.60 -7.90
N MET A 264 -0.49 22.75 -7.23
CA MET A 264 0.24 23.03 -5.98
C MET A 264 -0.03 21.98 -4.88
N LEU A 265 -1.27 21.49 -4.76
CA LEU A 265 -1.58 20.42 -3.80
C LEU A 265 -0.88 19.11 -4.19
N GLY A 266 -0.89 18.75 -5.48
CA GLY A 266 -0.18 17.58 -5.99
C GLY A 266 1.33 17.66 -5.72
N LYS A 267 1.93 18.83 -5.95
CA LYS A 267 3.34 19.09 -5.62
C LYS A 267 3.64 18.88 -4.15
N LYS A 268 2.81 19.44 -3.26
CA LYS A 268 2.99 19.28 -1.80
C LYS A 268 2.79 17.84 -1.33
N ILE A 269 1.88 17.09 -1.93
CA ILE A 269 1.70 15.66 -1.65
C ILE A 269 2.95 14.87 -2.05
N HIS A 270 3.48 15.10 -3.25
CA HIS A 270 4.72 14.44 -3.71
C HIS A 270 5.91 14.80 -2.83
N GLU A 271 6.02 16.06 -2.41
CA GLU A 271 7.08 16.53 -1.52
C GLU A 271 7.06 15.82 -0.16
N VAL A 272 5.89 15.79 0.51
CA VAL A 272 5.72 15.09 1.79
C VAL A 272 5.94 13.58 1.63
N PHE A 273 5.44 12.99 0.54
CA PHE A 273 5.64 11.59 0.24
C PHE A 273 7.13 11.26 0.05
N GLY A 274 7.87 12.09 -0.69
CA GLY A 274 9.30 11.97 -0.89
C GLY A 274 10.08 12.00 0.43
N TYR A 275 9.79 12.96 1.32
CA TYR A 275 10.40 12.99 2.65
C TYR A 275 10.08 11.73 3.47
N THR A 276 8.84 11.25 3.40
CA THR A 276 8.40 10.05 4.10
C THR A 276 9.16 8.81 3.61
N MET A 277 9.35 8.68 2.29
CA MET A 277 10.14 7.60 1.69
C MET A 277 11.60 7.63 2.15
N VAL A 278 12.25 8.79 2.13
CA VAL A 278 13.64 8.94 2.59
C VAL A 278 13.78 8.52 4.04
N VAL A 279 12.89 9.01 4.92
CA VAL A 279 12.91 8.67 6.35
C VAL A 279 12.69 7.17 6.55
N ALA A 280 11.65 6.60 5.95
CA ALA A 280 11.33 5.17 6.08
C ALA A 280 12.48 4.27 5.59
N ALA A 281 13.08 4.61 4.44
CA ALA A 281 14.20 3.86 3.91
C ALA A 281 15.48 4.03 4.73
N THR A 282 15.70 5.19 5.33
CA THR A 282 16.82 5.40 6.26
C THR A 282 16.69 4.51 7.48
N PHE A 283 15.50 4.41 8.08
CA PHE A 283 15.25 3.47 9.17
C PHE A 283 15.45 2.02 8.74
N ARG A 284 15.04 1.65 7.51
CA ARG A 284 15.31 0.33 6.95
C ARG A 284 16.81 0.04 6.78
N ILE A 285 17.59 1.02 6.33
CA ILE A 285 19.05 0.90 6.23
C ILE A 285 19.65 0.66 7.62
N VAL A 286 19.27 1.47 8.61
CA VAL A 286 19.74 1.31 9.99
C VAL A 286 19.37 -0.07 10.54
N GLU A 287 18.14 -0.52 10.33
CA GLU A 287 17.67 -1.85 10.75
C GLU A 287 18.52 -2.98 10.15
N ILE A 288 18.80 -2.95 8.85
CA ILE A 288 19.66 -3.94 8.18
C ILE A 288 21.10 -3.89 8.71
N LEU A 289 21.63 -2.71 9.00
CA LEU A 289 23.00 -2.55 9.50
C LEU A 289 23.15 -3.05 10.94
N VAL A 290 22.12 -2.86 11.79
CA VAL A 290 22.10 -3.34 13.18
C VAL A 290 21.79 -4.83 13.25
N ILE A 291 20.93 -5.35 12.36
CA ILE A 291 20.50 -6.75 12.30
C ILE A 291 20.82 -7.34 10.91
N PRO A 292 22.11 -7.60 10.62
CA PRO A 292 22.54 -8.08 9.29
C PRO A 292 22.15 -9.54 9.02
N ASP A 293 21.91 -10.32 10.09
CA ASP A 293 21.55 -11.73 10.01
C ASP A 293 20.05 -11.93 10.28
N TRP A 294 19.33 -12.50 9.30
CA TRP A 294 17.92 -12.82 9.43
C TRP A 294 17.74 -14.26 9.89
N THR A 295 17.23 -14.44 11.11
CA THR A 295 16.93 -15.76 11.64
C THR A 295 15.45 -16.09 11.43
N VAL A 296 15.20 -17.23 10.77
CA VAL A 296 13.86 -17.67 10.31
C VAL A 296 12.97 -18.19 11.44
N LYS A 297 13.47 -18.19 12.70
CA LYS A 297 12.72 -18.59 13.89
C LYS A 297 12.36 -17.36 14.71
N PRO A 298 11.30 -16.61 14.36
CA PRO A 298 10.69 -15.71 15.32
C PRO A 298 10.28 -16.54 16.53
N SER A 299 10.55 -16.03 17.73
CA SER A 299 10.12 -16.75 18.92
C SER A 299 8.59 -16.78 18.95
N THR A 300 8.02 -17.83 19.57
CA THR A 300 6.57 -17.97 19.75
C THR A 300 5.99 -16.89 20.67
N ASP A 301 6.84 -16.13 21.35
CA ASP A 301 6.47 -14.97 22.14
C ASP A 301 6.35 -13.71 21.25
N VAL A 302 5.16 -13.15 21.16
CA VAL A 302 4.87 -11.92 20.41
C VAL A 302 5.75 -10.75 20.88
N HIS A 303 6.14 -10.71 22.16
CA HIS A 303 7.01 -9.67 22.69
C HIS A 303 8.43 -9.71 22.15
N SER A 304 8.92 -10.90 21.77
CA SER A 304 10.25 -11.09 21.17
C SER A 304 10.34 -10.66 19.70
N ASN A 305 9.19 -10.41 19.05
CA ASN A 305 9.11 -10.01 17.64
C ASN A 305 9.01 -8.48 17.45
N LEU A 306 8.89 -7.71 18.55
CA LEU A 306 8.97 -6.24 18.54
C LEU A 306 10.22 -5.65 17.87
N PRO A 307 11.42 -6.30 17.86
CA PRO A 307 12.59 -5.78 17.16
C PRO A 307 12.43 -5.69 15.64
N TYR A 308 11.43 -6.36 15.04
CA TYR A 308 11.14 -6.32 13.60
C TYR A 308 10.24 -5.15 13.19
N VAL A 309 9.84 -4.32 14.16
CA VAL A 309 9.08 -3.10 13.91
C VAL A 309 10.09 -2.00 13.58
N THR A 310 10.23 -1.66 12.30
CA THR A 310 11.15 -0.61 11.80
C THR A 310 11.07 0.73 12.56
N PRO A 311 9.93 1.16 13.16
CA PRO A 311 9.92 2.32 14.05
C PRO A 311 10.28 2.07 15.54
N MET A 312 10.48 0.83 16.00
CA MET A 312 10.78 0.49 17.42
C MET A 312 12.27 0.30 17.73
N VAL A 313 13.18 0.69 16.82
CA VAL A 313 14.63 0.73 17.12
C VAL A 313 14.93 1.54 18.40
N LEU A 314 13.99 2.41 18.84
CA LEU A 314 14.10 3.13 20.10
C LEU A 314 14.03 2.27 21.37
N TYR A 315 13.39 1.09 21.37
CA TYR A 315 13.17 0.34 22.63
C TYR A 315 14.39 -0.49 23.05
N HIS A 316 15.25 -0.91 22.11
CA HIS A 316 16.44 -1.70 22.45
C HIS A 316 17.64 -0.86 22.91
N LEU A 317 17.60 0.46 22.71
CA LEU A 317 18.61 1.41 23.21
C LEU A 317 18.47 1.71 24.72
N HIS A 318 17.49 1.12 25.43
CA HIS A 318 17.26 1.38 26.86
C HIS A 318 17.55 0.20 27.81
N LEU A 319 18.11 -0.91 27.32
CA LEU A 319 18.43 -2.08 28.16
C LEU A 319 19.90 -2.54 28.05
N GLY A 320 20.79 -1.63 27.64
CA GLY A 320 22.22 -1.90 27.45
C GLY A 320 23.16 -0.94 28.20
N ILE A 321 22.72 -0.37 29.33
CA ILE A 321 23.58 0.28 30.34
C ILE A 321 23.20 -0.29 31.70
#